data_AF-A0A972XFC4-F1
#
_entry.id   AF-A0A972XFC4-F1
#
_cell.length_a   1.000
_cell.length_b   1.000
_cell.length_c   1.000
_cell.angle_alpha   90.00
_cell.angle_beta   90.00
_cell.angle_gamma   90.00
#
_symmetry.space_group_name_H-M   'P 1'
#
loop_
_entity.id
_entity.type
_entity.pdbx_description
1 polymer ?
#
loop_
_entity_poly.entity_id
_entity_poly.type
_entity_poly.pdbx_seq_one_letter_code
_entity_poly.pdbx_strand_id
1 'polypeptide(L)' 'MANQIALGVPDRAHVADQVALHLRSFWAPSMINELATHAAASPGDLQPEVIEALTTLRPKVLNHG' A
#
# COMPACT_ATOMS: atom_id res chain seq x y z
N MET A 1 -8.62 -7.64 2.06
CA MET A 1 -9.22 -6.29 2.20
C MET A 1 -8.51 -5.26 1.32
N ALA A 2 -7.18 -5.11 1.35
CA ALA A 2 -6.45 -4.15 0.49
C ALA A 2 -6.78 -4.26 -1.02
N ASN A 3 -6.79 -5.47 -1.57
CA ASN A 3 -7.17 -5.70 -2.97
C ASN A 3 -8.62 -5.26 -3.28
N GLN A 4 -9.54 -5.37 -2.31
CA GLN A 4 -10.92 -4.96 -2.51
C GLN A 4 -11.07 -3.43 -2.52
N ILE A 5 -10.22 -2.71 -1.79
CA ILE A 5 -10.16 -1.24 -1.83
C ILE A 5 -9.71 -0.80 -3.22
N ALA A 6 -8.63 -1.38 -3.75
CA ALA A 6 -8.13 -1.07 -5.09
C ALA A 6 -9.19 -1.34 -6.19
N LEU A 7 -9.91 -2.46 -6.09
CA LEU A 7 -10.96 -2.82 -7.06
C LEU A 7 -12.23 -1.97 -6.94
N GLY A 8 -12.46 -1.33 -5.78
CA GLY A 8 -13.66 -0.53 -5.51
C GLY A 8 -13.53 0.95 -5.87
N VAL A 9 -12.37 1.41 -6.36
CA VAL A 9 -12.16 2.84 -6.66
C VAL A 9 -12.85 3.21 -7.98
N PRO A 10 -13.86 4.12 -7.96
CA PRO A 10 -14.62 4.50 -9.15
C PRO A 10 -13.81 5.40 -10.11
N ASP A 11 -12.92 6.23 -9.57
CA ASP A 11 -11.94 7.01 -10.34
C ASP A 11 -10.58 6.32 -10.33
N ARG A 12 -10.20 5.75 -11.46
CA ARG A 12 -8.93 5.04 -11.59
C ARG A 12 -7.72 5.97 -11.67
N ALA A 13 -7.91 7.29 -11.66
CA ALA A 13 -6.80 8.22 -11.47
C ALA A 13 -6.25 8.08 -10.04
N HIS A 14 -4.94 7.86 -9.91
CA HIS A 14 -4.24 7.85 -8.63
C HIS A 14 -4.76 6.80 -7.62
N VAL A 15 -5.16 5.59 -8.08
CA VAL A 15 -5.63 4.51 -7.18
C VAL A 15 -4.61 4.18 -6.09
N ALA A 16 -3.32 4.15 -6.43
CA ALA A 16 -2.25 3.91 -5.45
C ALA A 16 -2.25 4.96 -4.32
N ASP A 17 -2.42 6.25 -4.65
CA ASP A 17 -2.48 7.31 -3.64
C ASP A 17 -3.72 7.20 -2.76
N GLN A 18 -4.87 6.85 -3.35
CA GLN A 18 -6.12 6.63 -2.61
C GLN A 18 -6.01 5.41 -1.67
N VAL A 19 -5.39 4.33 -2.14
CA VAL A 19 -5.12 3.13 -1.31
C VAL A 19 -4.14 3.48 -0.19
N ALA A 20 -3.06 4.22 -0.49
CA ALA A 20 -2.08 4.64 0.51
C ALA A 20 -2.73 5.50 1.61
N LEU A 21 -3.56 6.47 1.22
CA LEU A 21 -4.31 7.31 2.15
C LEU A 21 -5.26 6.48 3.03
N HIS A 22 -5.97 5.52 2.45
CA HIS A 22 -6.87 4.66 3.18
C HIS A 22 -6.11 3.80 4.20
N LEU A 23 -5.05 3.10 3.78
CA LEU A 23 -4.21 2.31 4.67
C LEU A 23 -3.67 3.15 5.82
N ARG A 24 -3.13 4.34 5.54
CA ARG A 24 -2.61 5.24 6.58
C ARG A 24 -3.69 5.72 7.55
N SER A 25 -4.92 5.93 7.08
CA SER A 25 -6.01 6.49 7.89
C SER A 25 -6.67 5.46 8.79
N PHE A 26 -6.73 4.20 8.35
CA PHE A 26 -7.53 3.17 9.02
C PHE A 26 -6.72 2.01 9.57
N TRP A 27 -5.48 1.81 9.14
CA TRP A 27 -4.66 0.68 9.58
C TRP A 27 -3.59 1.14 10.57
N ALA A 28 -3.33 0.30 11.55
CA ALA A 28 -2.18 0.51 12.43
C ALA A 28 -0.87 0.37 11.64
N PRO A 29 0.20 1.09 12.02
CA PRO A 29 1.51 0.96 11.36
C PRO A 29 2.05 -0.47 11.30
N SER A 30 1.77 -1.30 12.31
CA SER A 30 2.15 -2.72 12.32
C SER A 30 1.47 -3.52 11.20
N MET A 31 0.18 -3.27 10.95
CA MET A 31 -0.57 -3.94 9.87
C MET A 31 -0.05 -3.54 8.48
N ILE A 32 0.36 -2.28 8.32
CA ILE A 32 0.97 -1.80 7.07
C ILE A 32 2.33 -2.49 6.85
N ASN A 33 3.13 -2.66 7.91
CA ASN A 33 4.40 -3.37 7.84
C ASN A 33 4.22 -4.88 7.54
N GLU A 34 3.21 -5.52 8.13
CA GLU A 34 2.86 -6.91 7.83
C GLU A 34 2.43 -7.07 6.37
N LEU A 35 1.60 -6.16 5.86
CA LEU A 35 1.18 -6.14 4.46
C LEU A 35 2.37 -5.91 3.52
N ALA A 36 3.29 -5.01 3.87
CA ALA A 36 4.53 -4.79 3.12
C ALA A 36 5.43 -6.03 3.11
N THR A 37 5.52 -6.74 4.23
CA THR A 37 6.28 -7.99 4.34
C THR A 37 5.66 -9.09 3.47
N HIS A 38 4.32 -9.21 3.48
CA HIS A 38 3.60 -10.12 2.62
C HIS A 38 3.79 -9.80 1.13
N ALA A 39 3.72 -8.51 0.75
CA ALA A 39 3.96 -8.05 -0.61
C ALA A 39 5.37 -8.39 -1.11
N ALA A 40 6.38 -8.33 -0.24
CA ALA A 40 7.75 -8.70 -0.58
C ALA A 40 7.93 -10.22 -0.77
N ALA A 41 7.20 -11.03 0.00
CA ALA A 41 7.27 -12.49 -0.08
C ALA A 41 6.49 -13.05 -1.28
N SER A 42 5.31 -12.47 -1.57
CA SER A 42 4.39 -12.92 -2.62
C SER A 42 3.80 -11.73 -3.38
N PRO A 43 4.58 -11.06 -4.25
CA PRO A 43 4.09 -9.88 -4.98
C PRO A 43 2.94 -10.20 -5.94
N GLY A 44 2.78 -11.45 -6.38
CA GLY A 44 1.68 -11.87 -7.27
C GLY A 44 0.30 -11.92 -6.61
N ASP A 45 0.24 -11.88 -5.27
CA ASP A 45 -1.02 -12.00 -4.52
C ASP A 45 -1.73 -10.64 -4.33
N LEU A 46 -1.04 -9.53 -4.63
CA LEU A 46 -1.54 -8.18 -4.46
C LEU A 46 -1.72 -7.47 -5.80
N GLN A 47 -2.71 -6.58 -5.84
CA GLN A 47 -2.89 -5.71 -7.00
C GLN A 47 -1.68 -4.75 -7.14
N PRO A 48 -1.22 -4.44 -8.36
CA PRO A 48 -0.08 -3.55 -8.59
C PRO A 48 -0.19 -2.20 -7.85
N GLU A 49 -1.40 -1.65 -7.78
CA GLU A 49 -1.69 -0.37 -7.12
C GLU A 49 -1.52 -0.47 -5.59
N VAL A 50 -1.73 -1.65 -5.00
CA VAL A 50 -1.46 -1.90 -3.57
C VAL A 50 0.04 -1.94 -3.32
N ILE A 51 0.82 -2.55 -4.21
CA ILE A 51 2.28 -2.59 -4.12
C ILE A 51 2.87 -1.19 -4.28
N GLU A 52 2.34 -0.40 -5.21
CA GLU A 52 2.71 1.00 -5.40
C GLU A 52 2.36 1.84 -4.16
N ALA A 53 1.15 1.70 -3.63
CA ALA A 53 0.73 2.37 -2.39
C ALA A 53 1.66 2.07 -1.21
N LEU A 54 2.05 0.80 -1.04
CA LEU A 54 3.01 0.40 0.00
C LEU A 54 4.38 1.05 -0.19
N THR A 55 4.81 1.26 -1.44
CA THR A 55 6.07 1.95 -1.75
C THR A 55 6.01 3.42 -1.34
N THR A 56 4.87 4.09 -1.54
CA THR A 56 4.63 5.46 -1.07
C THR A 56 4.57 5.56 0.46
N LEU A 57 4.04 4.52 1.13
CA LEU A 57 3.92 4.47 2.59
C LEU A 57 5.20 4.09 3.31
N ARG A 58 6.15 3.42 2.64
CA ARG A 58 7.44 3.12 3.25
C ARG A 58 8.11 4.45 3.60
N PRO A 59 8.48 4.67 4.87
CA PRO A 59 9.28 5.82 5.20
C PRO A 59 10.53 5.74 4.33
N LYS A 60 10.76 6.79 3.53
CA LYS A 60 12.02 7.02 2.86
C LYS A 60 13.05 6.89 3.98
N VAL A 61 13.79 5.79 4.01
CA VAL A 61 14.90 5.64 4.96
C VAL A 61 15.73 6.87 4.70
N LEU A 62 15.72 7.81 5.65
CA LEU A 62 16.48 9.03 5.55
C LEU A 62 17.93 8.57 5.53
N ASN A 63 18.48 8.44 4.34
CA ASN A 63 19.92 8.42 4.13
C ASN A 63 20.42 9.79 4.60
N HIS A 64 20.67 9.92 5.89
CA HIS A 64 21.70 10.81 6.40
C HIS A 64 23.03 10.11 6.15
N GLY A 65 23.55 10.30 4.94
CA GLY A 65 24.99 10.31 4.67
C GLY A 65 25.53 11.70 4.94
#